data_AF-A0AA37S4P6-F1
#
_entry.id   AF-A0AA37S4P6-F1
#
_cell.length_a   1.000
_cell.length_b   1.000
_cell.length_c   1.000
_cell.angle_alpha   90.00
_cell.angle_beta   90.00
_cell.angle_gamma   90.00
#
_symmetry.space_group_name_H-M   'P 1'
#
loop_
_entity.id
_entity.type
_entity.pdbx_description
1 polymer ?
#
loop_
_entity_poly.entity_id
_entity_poly.type
_entity_poly.pdbx_seq_one_letter_code
_entity_poly.pdbx_strand_id
1 'polypeptide(L)'
;MEVLKDVVLEWALWIDVIALVLIALTRFFSNTKSSWAGVGCILIVIALGNAISLVSVGINPTEHIASLFGLAVLGSLGVRLFSNWLTDGAT
;
A
#
# COMPACT_ATOMS: atom_id res chain seq x y z
N MET A 1 -21.70 -1.74 -15.46
CA MET A 1 -21.27 -1.52 -14.06
C MET A 1 -20.28 -2.60 -13.60
N GLU A 2 -20.52 -3.88 -13.95
CA GLU A 2 -19.58 -4.99 -13.66
C GLU A 2 -18.21 -4.79 -14.30
N VAL A 3 -18.13 -4.43 -15.58
CA VAL A 3 -16.85 -4.15 -16.26
C VAL A 3 -16.00 -3.09 -15.52
N LEU A 4 -16.63 -2.05 -14.96
CA LEU A 4 -15.90 -1.02 -14.21
C LEU A 4 -15.33 -1.57 -12.89
N LYS A 5 -16.08 -2.45 -12.23
CA LYS A 5 -15.65 -3.11 -11.00
C LYS A 5 -14.46 -4.02 -11.24
N ASP A 6 -14.51 -4.81 -12.31
CA ASP A 6 -13.42 -5.71 -12.69
C ASP A 6 -12.13 -4.94 -13.02
N VAL A 7 -12.24 -3.84 -13.77
CA VAL A 7 -11.09 -2.97 -14.08
C VAL A 7 -10.47 -2.38 -12.82
N VAL A 8 -11.28 -1.91 -11.87
CA VAL A 8 -10.77 -1.34 -10.61
C VAL A 8 -10.11 -2.40 -9.72
N LEU A 9 -10.65 -3.61 -9.69
CA LEU A 9 -10.06 -4.74 -8.96
C LEU A 9 -8.71 -5.15 -9.55
N GLU A 10 -8.64 -5.29 -10.87
CA GLU A 10 -7.41 -5.60 -11.58
C GLU A 10 -6.37 -4.50 -11.37
N TRP A 11 -6.78 -3.24 -11.46
CA TRP A 11 -5.90 -2.10 -11.19
C TRP A 11 -5.34 -2.10 -9.77
N ALA A 12 -6.19 -2.37 -8.76
CA ALA A 12 -5.76 -2.45 -7.36
C ALA A 12 -4.70 -3.55 -7.15
N LEU A 13 -4.88 -4.72 -7.78
CA LEU A 13 -3.91 -5.81 -7.74
C LEU A 13 -2.57 -5.40 -8.35
N TRP A 14 -2.58 -4.76 -9.53
CA TRP A 14 -1.35 -4.29 -10.17
C TRP A 14 -0.60 -3.29 -9.31
N ILE A 15 -1.31 -2.36 -8.68
CA ILE A 15 -0.73 -1.36 -7.78
C ILE A 15 -0.12 -2.03 -6.53
N ASP A 16 -0.78 -3.04 -5.95
CA ASP A 16 -0.22 -3.79 -4.82
C ASP A 16 1.07 -4.55 -5.21
N VAL A 17 1.11 -5.12 -6.42
CA VAL A 17 2.33 -5.77 -6.95
C VAL A 17 3.45 -4.74 -7.12
N ILE A 18 3.15 -3.56 -7.65
CA ILE A 18 4.13 -2.46 -7.79
C ILE A 18 4.67 -2.05 -6.42
N ALA A 19 3.81 -1.98 -5.41
CA ALA A 19 4.22 -1.68 -4.04
C ALA A 19 5.19 -2.72 -3.46
N LEU A 20 4.96 -4.01 -3.72
CA LEU A 20 5.90 -5.08 -3.34
C LEU A 20 7.24 -4.98 -4.06
N VAL A 21 7.22 -4.66 -5.36
CA VAL A 21 8.44 -4.41 -6.13
C VAL A 21 9.20 -3.22 -5.56
N LEU A 22 8.51 -2.14 -5.18
CA LEU A 22 9.13 -0.96 -4.56
C LEU A 22 9.83 -1.31 -3.24
N ILE A 23 9.21 -2.13 -2.40
CA ILE A 23 9.82 -2.65 -1.16
C ILE A 23 11.10 -3.42 -1.49
N ALA A 24 11.05 -4.34 -2.46
CA ALA A 24 12.21 -5.12 -2.87
C ALA A 24 13.34 -4.24 -3.42
N LEU A 25 13.01 -3.30 -4.31
CA LEU A 25 13.99 -2.35 -4.86
C LEU A 25 14.65 -1.50 -3.77
N THR A 26 13.86 -1.02 -2.82
CA THR A 26 14.40 -0.26 -1.67
C THR A 26 15.38 -1.09 -0.88
N ARG A 27 15.06 -2.37 -0.63
CA ARG A 27 15.94 -3.30 0.06
C ARG A 27 17.27 -3.52 -0.68
N PHE A 28 17.25 -3.65 -2.00
CA PHE A 28 18.45 -3.97 -2.79
C PHE A 28 19.28 -2.74 -3.18
N PHE A 29 18.65 -1.60 -3.44
CA PHE A 29 19.32 -0.41 -4.00
C PHE A 29 19.47 0.75 -3.02
N SER A 30 18.62 0.85 -1.99
CA SER A 30 18.58 2.03 -1.12
C SER A 30 18.16 1.66 0.31
N ASN A 31 18.96 0.82 0.96
CA ASN A 31 18.69 0.33 2.31
C ASN A 31 19.05 1.35 3.40
N THR A 32 18.53 2.57 3.30
CA THR A 32 18.70 3.64 4.31
C THR A 32 17.40 3.88 5.07
N LYS A 33 17.49 4.40 6.30
CA LYS A 33 16.32 4.70 7.14
C LYS A 33 15.34 5.66 6.45
N SER A 34 15.84 6.73 5.84
CA SER A 34 15.00 7.71 5.13
C SER A 34 14.32 7.11 3.89
N SER A 35 14.99 6.21 3.16
CA SER A 35 14.38 5.51 2.02
C SER A 35 13.21 4.64 2.47
N TRP A 36 13.37 3.91 3.57
CA TRP A 36 12.29 3.12 4.17
C TRP A 36 11.12 3.97 4.66
N ALA A 37 11.37 5.16 5.21
CA ALA A 37 10.32 6.11 5.59
C ALA A 37 9.54 6.60 4.36
N GLY A 38 10.23 6.98 3.29
CA GLY A 38 9.61 7.40 2.03
C GLY A 38 8.74 6.31 1.41
N VAL A 39 9.26 5.08 1.38
CA VAL A 39 8.49 3.90 0.94
C VAL A 39 7.30 3.67 1.85
N GLY A 40 7.46 3.81 3.17
CA GLY A 40 6.38 3.71 4.13
C GLY A 40 5.21 4.65 3.80
N CYS A 41 5.49 5.92 3.49
CA CYS A 41 4.49 6.87 3.03
C CYS A 41 3.79 6.43 1.74
N ILE A 42 4.55 5.97 0.74
CA ILE A 42 4.01 5.51 -0.54
C ILE A 42 3.06 4.33 -0.33
N LEU A 43 3.43 3.36 0.51
CA LEU A 43 2.58 2.21 0.83
C LEU A 43 1.26 2.62 1.49
N ILE A 44 1.29 3.61 2.40
CA ILE A 44 0.07 4.14 3.04
C ILE A 44 -0.85 4.79 1.99
N VAL A 45 -0.28 5.60 1.09
CA VAL A 45 -1.05 6.27 0.02
C VAL A 45 -1.66 5.24 -0.93
N ILE A 46 -0.91 4.22 -1.31
CA ILE A 46 -1.41 3.11 -2.14
C ILE A 46 -2.56 2.39 -1.45
N ALA A 47 -2.38 2.00 -0.18
CA ALA A 47 -3.41 1.29 0.59
C ALA A 47 -4.71 2.10 0.69
N LEU A 48 -4.62 3.39 1.00
CA LEU A 48 -5.77 4.29 1.05
C LEU A 48 -6.39 4.52 -0.32
N GLY A 49 -5.57 4.73 -1.35
CA GLY A 49 -6.03 4.94 -2.72
C GLY A 49 -6.83 3.74 -3.24
N ASN A 50 -6.30 2.53 -3.08
CA ASN A 50 -6.98 1.29 -3.47
C ASN A 50 -8.31 1.13 -2.72
N ALA A 51 -8.35 1.41 -1.43
CA ALA A 51 -9.57 1.35 -0.64
C ALA A 51 -10.64 2.35 -1.12
N ILE A 52 -10.25 3.61 -1.35
CA ILE A 52 -11.16 4.66 -1.83
C ILE A 52 -11.69 4.30 -3.22
N SER A 53 -10.82 3.85 -4.13
CA SER A 53 -11.22 3.45 -5.49
C SER A 53 -12.25 2.32 -5.47
N LEU A 54 -12.07 1.30 -4.64
CA LEU A 54 -13.00 0.18 -4.53
C LEU A 54 -14.35 0.57 -3.91
N VAL A 55 -14.32 1.37 -2.83
CA VAL A 55 -15.54 1.90 -2.21
C VAL A 55 -16.31 2.80 -3.19
N SER A 56 -15.61 3.59 -4.01
CA SER A 56 -16.25 4.50 -4.97
C SER A 56 -17.09 3.80 -6.04
N VAL A 57 -16.75 2.55 -6.37
CA VAL A 57 -17.51 1.72 -7.33
C VAL A 57 -18.49 0.76 -6.65
N GLY A 58 -18.69 0.88 -5.33
CA GLY A 58 -19.60 0.04 -4.55
C GLY A 58 -19.11 -1.39 -4.40
N ILE A 59 -17.79 -1.59 -4.33
CA ILE A 59 -17.17 -2.87 -3.96
C ILE A 59 -16.85 -2.82 -2.46
N ASN A 60 -17.23 -3.86 -1.75
CA ASN A 60 -16.92 -3.98 -0.34
C ASN A 60 -15.45 -4.43 -0.18
N PRO A 61 -14.56 -3.62 0.44
CA PRO A 61 -13.14 -3.94 0.58
C PRO A 61 -12.88 -5.30 1.23
N THR A 62 -13.73 -5.71 2.17
CA THR A 62 -13.60 -6.98 2.89
C THR A 62 -13.89 -8.22 2.06
N GLU A 63 -14.52 -8.07 0.89
CA GLU A 63 -14.89 -9.21 0.04
C GLU A 63 -13.80 -9.54 -1.00
N HIS A 64 -12.78 -8.68 -1.17
CA HIS A 64 -11.76 -8.84 -2.20
C HIS A 64 -10.34 -8.84 -1.64
N ILE A 65 -9.58 -9.86 -2.03
CA ILE A 65 -8.21 -10.11 -1.58
C ILE A 65 -7.28 -8.93 -1.87
N ALA A 66 -7.44 -8.26 -3.02
CA ALA A 66 -6.65 -7.07 -3.39
C ALA A 66 -6.78 -5.96 -2.33
N SER A 67 -8.02 -5.65 -1.93
CA SER A 67 -8.25 -4.60 -0.95
C SER A 67 -7.75 -4.98 0.44
N LEU A 68 -8.00 -6.23 0.85
CA LEU A 68 -7.53 -6.77 2.13
C LEU A 68 -6.00 -6.74 2.20
N PHE A 69 -5.32 -7.11 1.12
CA PHE A 69 -3.88 -7.11 1.06
C PHE A 69 -3.33 -5.67 1.10
N GLY A 70 -3.81 -4.78 0.25
CA GLY A 70 -3.41 -3.37 0.24
C GLY A 70 -3.60 -2.70 1.60
N LEU A 71 -4.78 -2.81 2.21
CA LEU A 71 -5.07 -2.17 3.50
C LEU A 71 -4.35 -2.83 4.68
N ALA A 72 -4.51 -4.14 4.85
CA ALA A 72 -4.01 -4.81 6.05
C ALA A 72 -2.50 -5.01 6.00
N VAL A 73 -1.93 -5.33 4.83
CA VAL A 73 -0.50 -5.63 4.70
C VAL A 73 0.28 -4.37 4.34
N LEU A 74 -0.02 -3.72 3.20
CA LEU A 74 0.76 -2.56 2.78
C LEU A 74 0.54 -1.37 3.70
N GLY A 75 -0.70 -1.13 4.14
CA GLY A 75 -1.02 -0.09 5.11
C GLY A 75 -0.28 -0.29 6.45
N SER A 76 -0.30 -1.49 7.03
CA SER A 76 0.38 -1.74 8.31
C SER A 76 1.90 -1.67 8.19
N LEU A 77 2.48 -2.20 7.10
CA LEU A 77 3.91 -2.07 6.82
C LEU A 77 4.30 -0.61 6.64
N GLY A 78 3.51 0.16 5.87
CA GLY A 78 3.76 1.57 5.63
C GLY A 78 3.77 2.40 6.91
N VAL A 79 2.73 2.24 7.74
CA VAL A 79 2.64 2.91 9.05
C VAL A 79 3.81 2.53 9.94
N ARG A 80 4.20 1.25 9.98
CA ARG A 80 5.33 0.81 10.80
C ARG A 80 6.65 1.43 10.36
N LEU A 81 6.94 1.42 9.05
CA LEU A 81 8.17 1.97 8.49
C LEU A 81 8.27 3.48 8.73
N PHE A 82 7.17 4.20 8.51
CA PHE A 82 7.11 5.64 8.72
C PHE A 82 7.18 6.02 10.20
N SER A 83 6.44 5.32 11.06
CA SER A 83 6.43 5.55 12.51
C SER A 83 7.79 5.29 13.13
N ASN A 84 8.46 4.18 12.78
CA ASN A 84 9.80 3.88 13.26
C ASN A 84 10.83 4.97 12.90
N TRP A 85 10.65 5.65 11.77
CA TRP A 85 11.50 6.77 11.39
C TRP A 85 11.15 8.04 12.17
N LEU A 86 9.87 8.33 12.40
CA LEU A 86 9.42 9.47 13.19
C LEU A 86 9.85 9.40 14.66
N THR A 87 9.84 8.21 15.25
CA THR A 87 10.18 7.99 16.67
C THR A 87 11.66 7.67 16.89
N ASP A 88 12.48 7.67 15.84
CA ASP A 88 13.92 7.42 15.93
C ASP A 88 14.58 8.55 16.75
N GLY A 89 15.16 8.19 17.91
CA GLY A 89 15.79 9.15 18.83
C GLY A 89 14.86 9.78 19.87
N ALA A 90 13.58 9.37 19.92
CA ALA A 90 12.67 9.73 21.01
C ALA A 90 12.93 8.86 22.26
N THR A 91 14.07 9.07 22.92
CA THR A 91 14.39 8.53 24.26
C THR A 91 15.23 9.51 25.04
#